data_AF-A0A194S4J7-F1
#
_entry.id   AF-A0A194S4J7-F1
#
_cell.length_a   1.000
_cell.length_b   1.000
_cell.length_c   1.000
_cell.angle_alpha   90.00
_cell.angle_beta   90.00
_cell.angle_gamma   90.00
#
_symmetry.space_group_name_H-M   'P 1'
#
loop_
_entity.id
_entity.type
_entity.pdbx_description
1 polymer ?
#
loop_
_entity_poly.entity_id
_entity_poly.type
_entity_poly.pdbx_seq_one_letter_code
_entity_poly.pdbx_strand_id
1 'polypeptide(L)'
;MEPALAQIHALLGDFPAEQQSLQRALDLARTVDQAVSSAQPPSAHDQASAVQLLQRLSVLATPPASFCADEDDLDAPARLAQDAFRRHAPALLVLAHSLSTLLPVPDDRPSEADLALRAQAVLACGRFVHEDLSGGVSGPEAAASSAALVDRLVRQPPHVRLPLVRHLLSSSLPPLFKPHPKLNPATGRVLSRPLGGDRAMTDWFEESEDGATSWRWQAGLGSVVKLLIAALEPSEVEDLWPFLLPPVLTLLDDYEAKNKFVGVSILDKLLDKADASLLRRTGVGKVFEKSLENVFSALSDPLSPSLLAAAHPIALKLVNLQHPPLSSSSATSSDQPRFDALCSLLVASVAHTWEFKSGNVALEAVSCAALAPLVDALGPGSIRYLQLVVPHLCDVLTASNGVWSIESAHMLGAAAQALRSVVRNGRARIGGRWEGRVVAAVGQCWVEVSEDDAARKLRRASEGGRVALEELEEALRAVVRELGSSGLLKPSSSSSHVLQDPALLALFSPVAAS
;
A
#
# COMPACT_ATOMS: atom_id res chain seq x y z
N MET A 1 -8.26 -11.13 29.81
CA MET A 1 -7.84 -10.18 30.86
C MET A 1 -6.94 -10.77 31.95
N GLU A 2 -7.22 -11.93 32.55
CA GLU A 2 -6.28 -12.56 33.52
C GLU A 2 -4.82 -12.71 33.03
N PRO A 3 -4.54 -13.15 31.79
CA PRO A 3 -3.16 -13.20 31.29
C PRO A 3 -2.56 -11.79 31.09
N ALA A 4 -3.36 -10.81 30.68
CA ALA A 4 -2.95 -9.41 30.59
C ALA A 4 -2.62 -8.84 31.98
N LEU A 5 -3.41 -9.15 33.02
CA LEU A 5 -3.17 -8.71 34.41
C LEU A 5 -1.83 -9.23 34.97
N ALA A 6 -1.45 -10.47 34.64
CA ALA A 6 -0.14 -11.01 35.02
C ALA A 6 1.02 -10.26 34.35
N GLN A 7 0.88 -9.93 33.06
CA GLN A 7 1.86 -9.11 32.33
C GLN A 7 1.88 -7.66 32.83
N ILE A 8 0.73 -7.11 33.23
CA ILE A 8 0.64 -5.77 33.79
C ILE A 8 1.30 -5.71 35.19
N HIS A 9 1.22 -6.76 36.01
CA HIS A 9 1.97 -6.81 37.26
C HIS A 9 3.49 -6.88 37.04
N ALA A 10 3.96 -7.49 35.94
CA ALA A 10 5.37 -7.41 35.56
C ALA A 10 5.81 -5.97 35.20
N LEU A 11 4.92 -5.13 34.63
CA LEU A 11 5.21 -3.71 34.37
C LEU A 11 5.61 -2.94 35.63
N LEU A 12 5.05 -3.29 36.78
CA LEU A 12 5.38 -2.62 38.05
C LEU A 12 6.84 -2.85 38.43
N GLY A 13 7.42 -4.01 38.12
CA GLY A 13 8.84 -4.27 38.38
C GLY A 13 9.76 -3.43 37.48
N ASP A 14 9.37 -3.27 36.21
CA ASP A 14 10.24 -2.73 35.17
C ASP A 14 10.17 -1.19 35.06
N PHE A 15 9.12 -0.55 35.60
CA PHE A 15 8.96 0.91 35.65
C PHE A 15 8.87 1.44 37.09
N PRO A 16 9.97 1.49 37.87
CA PRO A 16 9.93 1.87 39.28
C PRO A 16 9.38 3.29 39.51
N ALA A 17 9.63 4.23 38.58
CA ALA A 17 9.11 5.59 38.66
C ALA A 17 7.60 5.69 38.38
N GLU A 18 7.01 4.70 37.70
CA GLU A 18 5.60 4.70 37.29
C GLU A 18 4.75 3.67 38.05
N GLN A 19 5.33 2.97 39.04
CA GLN A 19 4.63 1.95 39.84
C GLN A 19 3.31 2.45 40.41
N GLN A 20 3.29 3.66 40.99
CA GLN A 20 2.08 4.21 41.58
C GLN A 20 1.00 4.50 40.52
N SER A 21 1.40 5.04 39.36
CA SER A 21 0.50 5.33 38.23
C SER A 21 -0.09 4.03 37.67
N LEU A 22 0.76 3.03 37.39
CA LEU A 22 0.36 1.76 36.81
C LEU A 22 -0.53 0.94 37.77
N GLN A 23 -0.21 0.95 39.06
CA GLN A 23 -1.05 0.29 40.07
C GLN A 23 -2.44 0.94 40.15
N ARG A 24 -2.51 2.27 40.12
CA ARG A 24 -3.80 2.98 40.06
C ARG A 24 -4.57 2.70 38.77
N ALA A 25 -3.89 2.64 37.63
CA ALA A 25 -4.51 2.27 36.35
C ALA A 25 -5.09 0.87 36.37
N LEU A 26 -4.38 -0.08 36.98
CA LEU A 26 -4.84 -1.45 37.20
C LEU A 26 -6.09 -1.51 38.07
N ASP A 27 -6.05 -0.85 39.22
CA ASP A 27 -7.15 -0.87 40.17
C ASP A 27 -8.40 -0.21 39.54
N LEU A 28 -8.20 0.88 38.80
CA LEU A 28 -9.26 1.57 38.07
C LEU A 28 -9.79 0.73 36.89
N ALA A 29 -8.95 0.03 36.14
CA ALA A 29 -9.41 -0.86 35.08
C ALA A 29 -10.27 -2.02 35.63
N ARG A 30 -9.89 -2.58 36.79
CA ARG A 30 -10.70 -3.63 37.46
C ARG A 30 -12.07 -3.12 37.90
N THR A 31 -12.16 -1.87 38.36
CA THR A 31 -13.45 -1.29 38.72
C THR A 31 -14.31 -1.03 37.49
N VAL A 32 -13.73 -0.69 36.34
CA VAL A 32 -14.46 -0.59 35.05
C VAL A 32 -15.14 -1.91 34.71
N ASP A 33 -14.44 -3.04 34.73
CA ASP A 33 -15.04 -4.32 34.33
C ASP A 33 -16.17 -4.74 35.26
N GLN A 34 -16.03 -4.43 36.55
CA GLN A 34 -17.08 -4.63 37.54
C GLN A 34 -18.28 -3.69 37.31
N ALA A 35 -18.01 -2.42 37.00
CA ALA A 35 -19.04 -1.41 36.74
C ALA A 35 -19.81 -1.65 35.44
N VAL A 36 -19.13 -2.11 34.38
CA VAL A 36 -19.75 -2.54 33.13
C VAL A 36 -20.70 -3.72 33.38
N SER A 37 -20.31 -4.63 34.29
CA SER A 37 -21.16 -5.75 34.70
C SER A 37 -22.36 -5.30 35.57
N SER A 38 -22.24 -4.20 36.31
CA SER A 38 -23.29 -3.68 37.20
C SER A 38 -24.12 -2.51 36.63
N ALA A 39 -23.81 -2.05 35.41
CA ALA A 39 -24.44 -0.91 34.72
C ALA A 39 -24.41 0.42 35.50
N GLN A 40 -23.44 0.62 36.40
CA GLN A 40 -23.28 1.89 37.13
C GLN A 40 -22.47 2.92 36.32
N PRO A 41 -22.89 4.21 36.30
CA PRO A 41 -22.10 5.26 35.67
C PRO A 41 -20.79 5.51 36.45
N PRO A 42 -19.69 5.85 35.76
CA PRO A 42 -18.41 6.11 36.41
C PRO A 42 -18.45 7.38 37.25
N SER A 43 -17.76 7.37 38.39
CA SER A 43 -17.71 8.56 39.27
C SER A 43 -16.84 9.67 38.65
N ALA A 44 -17.10 10.94 38.99
CA ALA A 44 -16.28 12.06 38.53
C ALA A 44 -14.80 11.93 38.96
N HIS A 45 -14.54 11.28 40.10
CA HIS A 45 -13.18 10.99 40.56
C HIS A 45 -12.47 9.95 39.68
N ASP A 46 -13.19 8.91 39.26
CA ASP A 46 -12.69 7.88 38.35
C ASP A 46 -12.37 8.46 36.98
N GLN A 47 -13.23 9.36 36.46
CA GLN A 47 -13.01 10.06 35.20
C GLN A 47 -11.76 10.94 35.24
N ALA A 48 -11.60 11.76 36.29
CA ALA A 48 -10.42 12.61 36.46
C ALA A 48 -9.13 11.79 36.58
N SER A 49 -9.19 10.65 37.28
CA SER A 49 -8.06 9.72 37.40
C SER A 49 -7.74 9.07 36.06
N ALA A 50 -8.75 8.63 35.31
CA ALA A 50 -8.59 8.03 33.99
C ALA A 50 -7.89 8.99 33.01
N VAL A 51 -8.22 10.29 33.04
CA VAL A 51 -7.56 11.32 32.22
C VAL A 51 -6.06 11.37 32.50
N GLN A 52 -5.66 11.51 33.76
CA GLN A 52 -4.24 11.59 34.14
C GLN A 52 -3.47 10.32 33.80
N LEU A 53 -4.09 9.16 34.04
CA LEU A 53 -3.48 7.86 33.79
C LEU A 53 -3.36 7.56 32.30
N LEU A 54 -4.37 7.89 31.50
CA LEU A 54 -4.31 7.71 30.05
C LEU A 54 -3.24 8.59 29.41
N GLN A 55 -3.05 9.83 29.92
CA GLN A 55 -1.97 10.69 29.47
C GLN A 55 -0.60 10.03 29.70
N ARG A 56 -0.38 9.45 30.89
CA ARG A 56 0.85 8.72 31.22
C ARG A 56 1.02 7.46 30.38
N LEU A 57 -0.02 6.65 30.24
CA LEU A 57 0.02 5.43 29.43
C LEU A 57 0.31 5.74 27.96
N SER A 58 -0.19 6.85 27.42
CA SER A 58 0.10 7.25 26.04
C SER A 58 1.58 7.57 25.83
N VAL A 59 2.25 8.15 26.83
CA VAL A 59 3.72 8.33 26.79
C VAL A 59 4.43 6.98 26.79
N LEU A 60 4.05 6.07 27.70
CA LEU A 60 4.68 4.76 27.84
C LEU A 60 4.41 3.84 26.63
N ALA A 61 3.27 3.99 25.97
CA ALA A 61 2.88 3.23 24.79
C ALA A 61 3.47 3.80 23.49
N THR A 62 4.21 4.91 23.54
CA THR A 62 4.89 5.47 22.37
C THR A 62 6.18 4.67 22.11
N PRO A 63 6.35 4.08 20.91
CA PRO A 63 7.58 3.36 20.57
C PRO A 63 8.83 4.25 20.72
N PRO A 64 9.94 3.71 21.24
CA PRO A 64 11.22 4.42 21.22
C PRO A 64 11.72 4.60 19.78
N ALA A 65 12.52 5.65 19.55
CA ALA A 65 13.08 5.99 18.24
C ALA A 65 13.95 4.86 17.65
N SER A 66 14.49 3.98 18.49
CA SER A 66 15.25 2.81 18.05
C SER A 66 14.47 1.88 17.13
N PHE A 67 13.13 1.89 17.14
CA PHE A 67 12.32 1.10 16.20
C PHE A 67 12.47 1.53 14.74
N CYS A 68 13.05 2.69 14.47
CA CYS A 68 13.24 3.22 13.13
C CYS A 68 14.67 3.04 12.61
N ALA A 69 15.63 2.71 13.48
CA ALA A 69 17.01 2.46 13.10
C ALA A 69 17.17 1.06 12.49
N ASP A 70 18.17 0.92 11.61
CA ASP A 70 18.51 -0.38 11.05
C ASP A 70 19.11 -1.28 12.14
N GLU A 71 18.73 -2.56 12.14
CA GLU A 71 19.12 -3.51 13.19
C GLU A 71 20.65 -3.62 13.37
N ASP A 72 21.39 -3.48 12.28
CA ASP A 72 22.86 -3.52 12.27
C ASP A 72 23.49 -2.31 12.98
N ASP A 73 22.78 -1.20 13.08
CA ASP A 73 23.24 0.05 13.72
C ASP A 73 22.80 0.18 15.19
N LEU A 74 21.96 -0.75 15.68
CA LEU A 74 21.46 -0.71 17.05
C LEU A 74 22.52 -1.17 18.06
N ASP A 75 22.86 -0.28 18.99
CA ASP A 75 23.65 -0.63 20.16
C ASP A 75 22.85 -1.53 21.14
N ALA A 76 23.57 -2.18 22.06
CA ALA A 76 22.95 -3.09 23.03
C ALA A 76 21.86 -2.40 23.90
N PRO A 77 22.03 -1.16 24.38
CA PRO A 77 20.97 -0.41 25.05
C PRO A 77 19.71 -0.22 24.20
N ALA A 78 19.84 0.15 22.93
CA ALA A 78 18.71 0.38 22.04
C ALA A 78 17.93 -0.92 21.75
N ARG A 79 18.64 -2.05 21.57
CA ARG A 79 18.02 -3.37 21.44
C ARG A 79 17.26 -3.78 22.70
N LEU A 80 17.87 -3.61 23.88
CA LEU A 80 17.21 -3.88 25.16
C LEU A 80 15.96 -3.01 25.36
N ALA A 81 16.02 -1.74 24.96
CA ALA A 81 14.87 -0.84 25.02
C ALA A 81 13.74 -1.28 24.07
N GLN A 82 14.06 -1.73 22.85
CA GLN A 82 13.06 -2.31 21.95
C GLN A 82 12.43 -3.56 22.54
N ASP A 83 13.23 -4.49 23.06
CA ASP A 83 12.73 -5.75 23.61
C ASP A 83 11.90 -5.55 24.88
N ALA A 84 12.31 -4.63 25.75
CA ALA A 84 11.49 -4.19 26.87
C ALA A 84 10.16 -3.61 26.38
N PHE A 85 10.18 -2.72 25.39
CA PHE A 85 8.97 -2.15 24.82
C PHE A 85 8.05 -3.23 24.22
N ARG A 86 8.58 -4.16 23.41
CA ARG A 86 7.80 -5.28 22.83
C ARG A 86 7.12 -6.13 23.91
N ARG A 87 7.79 -6.39 25.03
CA ARG A 87 7.22 -7.13 26.17
C ARG A 87 6.07 -6.38 26.85
N HIS A 88 6.11 -5.04 26.85
CA HIS A 88 5.23 -4.21 27.66
C HIS A 88 4.06 -3.59 26.88
N ALA A 89 4.25 -3.30 25.59
CA ALA A 89 3.28 -2.64 24.75
C ALA A 89 1.89 -3.32 24.78
N PRO A 90 1.76 -4.67 24.72
CA PRO A 90 0.45 -5.31 24.78
C PRO A 90 -0.38 -4.94 26.02
N ALA A 91 0.24 -5.01 27.19
CA ALA A 91 -0.38 -4.69 28.46
C ALA A 91 -0.76 -3.21 28.56
N LEU A 92 0.11 -2.31 28.09
CA LEU A 92 -0.15 -0.87 28.07
C LEU A 92 -1.34 -0.51 27.16
N LEU A 93 -1.45 -1.14 25.99
CA LEU A 93 -2.54 -0.91 25.04
C LEU A 93 -3.89 -1.40 25.57
N VAL A 94 -3.93 -2.56 26.23
CA VAL A 94 -5.13 -3.08 26.89
C VAL A 94 -5.59 -2.12 28.00
N LEU A 95 -4.66 -1.69 28.88
CA LEU A 95 -4.98 -0.72 29.94
C LEU A 95 -5.48 0.61 29.37
N ALA A 96 -4.81 1.15 28.35
CA ALA A 96 -5.22 2.39 27.71
C ALA A 96 -6.64 2.28 27.16
N HIS A 97 -6.99 1.14 26.54
CA HIS A 97 -8.34 0.88 26.06
C HIS A 97 -9.36 0.86 27.21
N SER A 98 -9.10 0.11 28.28
CA SER A 98 -9.97 0.07 29.46
C SER A 98 -10.19 1.46 30.07
N LEU A 99 -9.12 2.26 30.23
CA LEU A 99 -9.25 3.62 30.76
C LEU A 99 -9.94 4.58 29.78
N SER A 100 -9.77 4.39 28.47
CA SER A 100 -10.51 5.17 27.48
C SER A 100 -12.03 4.97 27.61
N THR A 101 -12.46 3.86 28.23
CA THR A 101 -13.89 3.61 28.45
C THR A 101 -14.53 4.59 29.45
N LEU A 102 -13.73 5.10 30.37
CA LEU A 102 -14.10 6.03 31.44
C LEU A 102 -14.08 7.49 31.01
N LEU A 103 -13.51 7.81 29.84
CA LEU A 103 -13.49 9.19 29.38
C LEU A 103 -14.93 9.70 29.19
N PRO A 104 -15.23 10.94 29.62
CA PRO A 104 -16.52 11.53 29.36
C PRO A 104 -16.77 11.60 27.84
N VAL A 105 -18.04 11.46 27.44
CA VAL A 105 -18.43 11.80 26.07
C VAL A 105 -18.17 13.29 25.90
N PRO A 106 -17.45 13.71 24.85
CA PRO A 106 -17.19 15.13 24.62
C PRO A 106 -18.49 15.91 24.52
N ASP A 107 -18.52 17.07 25.17
CA ASP A 107 -19.54 18.09 24.91
C ASP A 107 -19.47 18.54 23.43
N ASP A 108 -20.50 19.23 22.95
CA ASP A 108 -20.55 19.80 21.59
C ASP A 108 -19.32 20.68 21.24
N ARG A 109 -18.59 21.16 22.25
CA ARG A 109 -17.33 21.89 22.11
C ARG A 109 -16.28 21.33 23.06
N PRO A 110 -15.48 20.33 22.62
CA PRO A 110 -14.41 19.80 23.45
C PRO A 110 -13.39 20.89 23.78
N SER A 111 -12.93 20.91 25.03
CA SER A 111 -11.84 21.81 25.46
C SER A 111 -10.53 21.45 24.76
N GLU A 112 -9.63 22.42 24.64
CA GLU A 112 -8.29 22.18 24.06
C GLU A 112 -7.52 21.08 24.81
N ALA A 113 -7.67 21.01 26.14
CA ALA A 113 -7.05 19.97 26.95
C ALA A 113 -7.63 18.57 26.67
N ASP A 114 -8.95 18.46 26.45
CA ASP A 114 -9.59 17.20 26.06
C ASP A 114 -9.14 16.75 24.66
N LEU A 115 -9.06 17.68 23.70
CA LEU A 115 -8.53 17.41 22.36
C LEU A 115 -7.08 16.94 22.41
N ALA A 116 -6.23 17.62 23.18
CA ALA A 116 -4.82 17.26 23.33
C ALA A 116 -4.64 15.85 23.93
N LEU A 117 -5.40 15.51 24.98
CA LEU A 117 -5.38 14.18 25.59
C LEU A 117 -5.78 13.09 24.59
N ARG A 118 -6.91 13.27 23.91
CA ARG A 118 -7.41 12.30 22.93
C ARG A 118 -6.47 12.17 21.74
N ALA A 119 -5.91 13.29 21.27
CA ALA A 119 -4.91 13.30 20.21
C ALA A 119 -3.66 12.52 20.60
N GLN A 120 -3.17 12.71 21.82
CA GLN A 120 -2.05 11.95 22.35
C GLN A 120 -2.34 10.44 22.41
N ALA A 121 -3.53 10.05 22.87
CA ALA A 121 -3.95 8.65 22.90
C ALA A 121 -4.05 8.04 21.49
N VAL A 122 -4.60 8.77 20.52
CA VAL A 122 -4.65 8.34 19.11
C VAL A 122 -3.24 8.21 18.52
N LEU A 123 -2.33 9.15 18.80
CA LEU A 123 -0.96 9.12 18.29
C LEU A 123 -0.13 7.98 18.90
N ALA A 124 -0.36 7.63 20.17
CA ALA A 124 0.33 6.54 20.83
C ALA A 124 -0.22 5.17 20.39
N CYS A 125 -1.54 4.98 20.51
CA CYS A 125 -2.16 3.69 20.25
C CYS A 125 -2.36 3.42 18.75
N GLY A 126 -2.70 4.44 17.95
CA GLY A 126 -3.00 4.29 16.51
C GLY A 126 -1.87 3.68 15.68
N ARG A 127 -0.63 3.73 16.17
CA ARG A 127 0.54 3.09 15.57
C ARG A 127 0.42 1.56 15.44
N PHE A 128 -0.42 0.93 16.26
CA PHE A 128 -0.56 -0.53 16.38
C PHE A 128 -1.83 -1.10 15.74
N VAL A 129 -2.62 -0.30 15.03
CA VAL A 129 -3.87 -0.76 14.41
C VAL A 129 -3.62 -1.55 13.13
N HIS A 130 -2.52 -1.24 12.43
CA HIS A 130 -2.14 -1.88 11.17
C HIS A 130 -0.84 -2.68 11.31
N GLU A 131 -0.65 -3.65 10.41
CA GLU A 131 0.43 -4.63 10.51
C GLU A 131 1.84 -4.07 10.36
N ASP A 132 1.97 -2.84 9.85
CA ASP A 132 3.24 -2.17 9.56
C ASP A 132 4.20 -2.09 10.78
N LEU A 133 3.67 -2.10 12.01
CA LEU A 133 4.43 -2.32 13.25
C LEU A 133 4.00 -3.55 14.06
N SER A 134 2.85 -4.16 13.73
CA SER A 134 2.32 -5.27 14.52
C SER A 134 3.06 -6.58 14.28
N GLY A 135 3.88 -6.67 13.22
CA GLY A 135 4.78 -7.79 12.93
C GLY A 135 5.86 -7.99 14.00
N GLY A 136 5.45 -8.41 15.20
CA GLY A 136 6.31 -8.77 16.34
C GLY A 136 6.13 -7.94 17.61
N VAL A 137 5.51 -6.74 17.53
CA VAL A 137 5.41 -5.81 18.69
C VAL A 137 4.09 -5.93 19.44
N SER A 138 3.00 -6.24 18.75
CA SER A 138 1.68 -6.41 19.36
C SER A 138 1.13 -7.80 19.08
N GLY A 139 0.75 -8.52 20.14
CA GLY A 139 -0.08 -9.70 20.01
C GLY A 139 -1.48 -9.32 19.46
N PRO A 140 -2.25 -10.27 18.91
CA PRO A 140 -3.55 -9.99 18.30
C PRO A 140 -4.54 -9.29 19.23
N GLU A 141 -4.51 -9.61 20.53
CA GLU A 141 -5.35 -8.97 21.57
C GLU A 141 -5.02 -7.48 21.76
N ALA A 142 -3.73 -7.11 21.66
CA ALA A 142 -3.28 -5.73 21.82
C ALA A 142 -3.59 -4.88 20.59
N ALA A 143 -3.44 -5.44 19.39
CA ALA A 143 -3.85 -4.78 18.16
C ALA A 143 -5.38 -4.53 18.16
N ALA A 144 -6.18 -5.50 18.60
CA ALA A 144 -7.62 -5.36 18.75
C ALA A 144 -8.00 -4.27 19.79
N SER A 145 -7.31 -4.23 20.94
CA SER A 145 -7.53 -3.21 21.97
C SER A 145 -7.18 -1.81 21.48
N SER A 146 -6.06 -1.68 20.77
CA SER A 146 -5.67 -0.42 20.14
C SER A 146 -6.70 0.04 19.10
N ALA A 147 -7.13 -0.86 18.21
CA ALA A 147 -8.16 -0.58 17.22
C ALA A 147 -9.47 -0.14 17.89
N ALA A 148 -9.90 -0.81 18.96
CA ALA A 148 -11.12 -0.47 19.70
C ALA A 148 -11.00 0.89 20.41
N LEU A 149 -9.84 1.24 20.97
CA LEU A 149 -9.59 2.57 21.53
C LEU A 149 -9.70 3.65 20.45
N VAL A 150 -9.01 3.47 19.32
CA VAL A 150 -9.03 4.46 18.23
C VAL A 150 -10.43 4.59 17.64
N ASP A 151 -11.13 3.47 17.42
CA ASP A 151 -12.51 3.46 16.94
C ASP A 151 -13.42 4.28 17.86
N ARG A 152 -13.30 4.07 19.16
CA ARG A 152 -14.05 4.83 20.17
C ARG A 152 -13.73 6.32 20.13
N LEU A 153 -12.50 6.73 19.84
CA LEU A 153 -12.14 8.16 19.81
C LEU A 153 -12.50 8.83 18.47
N VAL A 154 -12.34 8.11 17.36
CA VAL A 154 -12.34 8.70 16.02
C VAL A 154 -13.63 8.38 15.24
N ARG A 155 -14.34 7.29 15.53
CA ARG A 155 -15.65 6.97 14.91
C ARG A 155 -16.85 7.51 15.70
N GLN A 156 -16.69 8.71 16.24
CA GLN A 156 -17.76 9.47 16.89
C GLN A 156 -18.57 10.28 15.86
N PRO A 157 -19.76 10.80 16.21
CA PRO A 157 -20.49 11.73 15.35
C PRO A 157 -19.61 12.93 14.93
N PRO A 158 -19.88 13.55 13.76
CA PRO A 158 -19.02 14.59 13.18
C PRO A 158 -18.68 15.75 14.13
N HIS A 159 -19.64 16.21 14.95
CA HIS A 159 -19.43 17.30 15.90
C HIS A 159 -18.41 16.97 17.00
N VAL A 160 -18.19 15.68 17.28
CA VAL A 160 -17.19 15.20 18.25
C VAL A 160 -15.87 14.83 17.57
N ARG A 161 -15.93 14.02 16.49
CA ARG A 161 -14.70 13.51 15.85
C ARG A 161 -13.94 14.57 15.07
N LEU A 162 -14.63 15.49 14.39
CA LEU A 162 -13.98 16.42 13.46
C LEU A 162 -13.07 17.43 14.18
N PRO A 163 -13.43 18.00 15.35
CA PRO A 163 -12.50 18.80 16.15
C PRO A 163 -11.22 18.04 16.52
N LEU A 164 -11.32 16.76 16.88
CA LEU A 164 -10.17 15.92 17.20
C LEU A 164 -9.29 15.64 15.98
N VAL A 165 -9.89 15.21 14.86
CA VAL A 165 -9.15 14.95 13.62
C VAL A 165 -8.49 16.22 13.11
N ARG A 166 -9.18 17.36 13.17
CA ARG A 166 -8.61 18.67 12.83
C ARG A 166 -7.43 19.00 13.74
N HIS A 167 -7.56 18.86 15.07
CA HIS A 167 -6.46 19.11 16.00
C HIS A 167 -5.24 18.21 15.73
N LEU A 168 -5.46 16.93 15.45
CA LEU A 168 -4.41 15.98 15.08
C LEU A 168 -3.66 16.43 13.81
N LEU A 169 -4.39 16.80 12.75
CA LEU A 169 -3.82 17.20 11.47
C LEU A 169 -3.21 18.61 11.47
N SER A 170 -3.78 19.55 12.23
CA SER A 170 -3.36 20.97 12.22
C SER A 170 -2.40 21.35 13.36
N SER A 171 -2.27 20.51 14.39
CA SER A 171 -1.49 20.84 15.59
C SER A 171 -0.56 19.72 16.03
N SER A 172 -1.02 18.46 16.05
CA SER A 172 -0.21 17.37 16.57
C SER A 172 0.78 16.76 15.56
N LEU A 173 0.38 16.61 14.30
CA LEU A 173 1.24 16.08 13.23
C LEU A 173 2.18 17.09 12.56
N PRO A 174 1.84 18.38 12.38
CA PRO A 174 2.71 19.33 11.68
C PRO A 174 4.12 19.49 12.27
N PRO A 175 4.34 19.39 13.61
CA PRO A 175 5.70 19.37 14.15
C PRO A 175 6.57 18.20 13.65
N LEU A 176 5.94 17.11 13.20
CA LEU A 176 6.61 15.89 12.72
C LEU A 176 6.81 15.89 11.20
N PHE A 177 5.90 16.54 10.45
CA PHE A 177 5.90 16.56 8.99
C PHE A 177 6.05 17.99 8.44
N LYS A 178 7.15 18.24 7.75
CA LYS A 178 7.41 19.54 7.12
C LYS A 178 6.53 19.75 5.88
N PRO A 179 6.00 20.97 5.66
CA PRO A 179 5.29 21.29 4.43
C PRO A 179 6.16 21.03 3.19
N HIS A 180 5.57 20.41 2.17
CA HIS A 180 6.29 20.07 0.94
C HIS A 180 6.62 21.34 0.12
N PRO A 181 7.86 21.55 -0.37
CA PRO A 181 8.27 22.80 -1.01
C PRO A 181 7.48 23.21 -2.24
N LYS A 182 6.93 22.24 -2.99
CA LYS A 182 6.12 22.51 -4.19
C LYS A 182 4.68 22.92 -3.88
N LEU A 183 4.27 22.95 -2.61
CA LEU A 183 2.89 23.20 -2.21
C LEU A 183 2.78 24.43 -1.32
N ASN A 184 1.66 25.15 -1.48
CA ASN A 184 1.29 26.21 -0.57
C ASN A 184 0.76 25.60 0.75
N PRO A 185 1.38 25.87 1.92
CA PRO A 185 1.03 25.22 3.18
C PRO A 185 -0.38 25.57 3.69
N ALA A 186 -0.94 26.70 3.28
CA ALA A 186 -2.27 27.14 3.71
C ALA A 186 -3.40 26.60 2.82
N THR A 187 -3.11 26.25 1.56
CA THR A 187 -4.15 25.89 0.58
C THR A 187 -3.95 24.52 -0.07
N GLY A 188 -2.78 23.90 0.12
CA GLY A 188 -2.41 22.65 -0.53
C GLY A 188 -2.25 22.75 -2.05
N ARG A 189 -2.28 23.96 -2.62
CA ARG A 189 -2.13 24.17 -4.07
C ARG A 189 -0.68 24.11 -4.50
N VAL A 190 -0.44 23.55 -5.69
CA VAL A 190 0.87 23.55 -6.32
C VAL A 190 1.34 24.98 -6.60
N LEU A 191 2.61 25.23 -6.30
CA LEU A 191 3.28 26.49 -6.54
C LEU A 191 3.97 26.49 -7.90
N SER A 192 4.02 27.65 -8.54
CA SER A 192 4.79 27.85 -9.77
C SER A 192 6.30 27.78 -9.55
N ARG A 193 6.75 28.02 -8.32
CA ARG A 193 8.15 27.90 -7.87
C ARG A 193 8.19 27.29 -6.47
N PRO A 194 9.14 26.41 -6.16
CA PRO A 194 9.28 25.85 -4.82
C PRO A 194 9.52 26.93 -3.74
N LEU A 195 8.95 26.73 -2.54
CA LEU A 195 9.26 27.53 -1.35
C LEU A 195 10.70 27.25 -0.93
N GLY A 196 11.56 28.27 -0.92
CA GLY A 196 12.99 28.10 -0.63
C GLY A 196 13.89 28.11 -1.87
N GLY A 197 13.32 28.24 -3.08
CA GLY A 197 14.09 28.35 -4.32
C GLY A 197 14.58 27.02 -4.88
N ASP A 198 15.65 27.03 -5.67
CA ASP A 198 16.07 25.88 -6.47
C ASP A 198 16.61 24.70 -5.63
N ARG A 199 17.10 24.98 -4.42
CA ARG A 199 17.60 23.97 -3.47
C ARG A 199 16.54 23.47 -2.48
N ALA A 200 15.33 24.02 -2.56
CA ALA A 200 14.28 23.77 -1.58
C ALA A 200 13.96 22.29 -1.34
N MET A 201 14.02 21.45 -2.38
CA MET A 201 13.78 20.01 -2.23
C MET A 201 14.91 19.35 -1.44
N THR A 202 16.16 19.69 -1.73
CA THR A 202 17.34 19.16 -1.02
C THR A 202 17.31 19.60 0.44
N ASP A 203 17.14 20.90 0.69
CA ASP A 203 17.07 21.46 2.04
C ASP A 203 15.91 20.83 2.83
N TRP A 204 14.74 20.64 2.19
CA TRP A 204 13.60 19.99 2.82
C TRP A 204 13.89 18.54 3.21
N PHE A 205 14.63 17.78 2.40
CA PHE A 205 15.03 16.42 2.76
C PHE A 205 16.01 16.41 3.94
N GLU A 206 17.09 17.18 3.83
CA GLU A 206 18.16 17.27 4.86
C GLU A 206 17.58 17.70 6.20
N GLU A 207 16.83 18.79 6.23
CA GLU A 207 16.25 19.25 7.48
C GLU A 207 15.11 18.34 8.00
N SER A 208 14.59 17.41 7.19
CA SER A 208 13.61 16.40 7.64
C SER A 208 14.30 15.19 8.29
N GLU A 209 15.62 15.09 8.23
CA GLU A 209 16.41 14.03 8.91
C GLU A 209 16.79 14.45 10.34
N ASP A 210 16.97 15.75 10.56
CA ASP A 210 17.51 16.28 11.81
C ASP A 210 16.50 16.33 12.96
N GLY A 211 16.73 15.47 13.96
CA GLY A 211 16.17 15.59 15.31
C GLY A 211 15.15 14.51 15.71
N ALA A 212 15.05 14.27 17.02
CA ALA A 212 14.14 13.28 17.61
C ALA A 212 12.64 13.52 17.32
N THR A 213 12.30 14.71 16.82
CA THR A 213 10.93 15.09 16.43
C THR A 213 10.62 14.82 14.95
N SER A 214 11.57 14.35 14.15
CA SER A 214 11.28 13.97 12.76
C SER A 214 10.38 12.74 12.71
N TRP A 215 9.44 12.73 11.76
CA TRP A 215 8.59 11.57 11.45
C TRP A 215 9.39 10.28 11.21
N ARG A 216 10.64 10.36 10.73
CA ARG A 216 11.50 9.18 10.50
C ARG A 216 11.82 8.43 11.78
N TRP A 217 11.84 9.12 12.92
CA TRP A 217 12.06 8.54 14.25
C TRP A 217 10.76 8.19 14.96
N GLN A 218 9.62 8.26 14.25
CA GLN A 218 8.28 8.01 14.79
C GLN A 218 7.70 6.72 14.19
N ALA A 219 8.12 5.59 14.75
CA ALA A 219 7.64 4.28 14.33
C ALA A 219 6.10 4.22 14.28
N GLY A 220 5.55 3.72 13.18
CA GLY A 220 4.11 3.47 13.00
C GLY A 220 3.27 4.72 12.75
N LEU A 221 3.88 5.88 12.56
CA LEU A 221 3.15 7.12 12.33
C LEU A 221 2.31 7.08 11.03
N GLY A 222 2.76 6.33 10.02
CA GLY A 222 1.99 6.09 8.80
C GLY A 222 0.64 5.41 9.05
N SER A 223 0.57 4.46 9.99
CA SER A 223 -0.69 3.83 10.43
C SER A 223 -1.65 4.88 10.97
N VAL A 224 -1.16 5.82 11.78
CA VAL A 224 -1.99 6.91 12.32
C VAL A 224 -2.53 7.78 11.19
N VAL A 225 -1.70 8.21 10.25
CA VAL A 225 -2.13 9.04 9.10
C VAL A 225 -3.21 8.32 8.28
N LYS A 226 -3.01 7.02 8.00
CA LYS A 226 -3.99 6.19 7.28
C LYS A 226 -5.33 6.10 8.03
N LEU A 227 -5.31 5.95 9.35
CA LEU A 227 -6.52 5.93 10.19
C LEU A 227 -7.27 7.27 10.14
N LEU A 228 -6.55 8.38 10.20
CA LEU A 228 -7.18 9.71 10.14
C LEU A 228 -7.85 9.94 8.78
N ILE A 229 -7.22 9.56 7.68
CA ILE A 229 -7.83 9.65 6.34
C ILE A 229 -9.06 8.76 6.25
N ALA A 230 -9.01 7.53 6.78
CA ALA A 230 -10.15 6.62 6.77
C ALA A 230 -11.36 7.16 7.57
N ALA A 231 -11.11 8.00 8.57
CA ALA A 231 -12.14 8.61 9.40
C ALA A 231 -12.78 9.87 8.80
N LEU A 232 -12.25 10.38 7.69
CA LEU A 232 -12.77 11.57 7.02
C LEU A 232 -13.84 11.21 5.99
N GLU A 233 -14.83 12.08 5.89
CA GLU A 233 -15.76 12.11 4.76
C GLU A 233 -15.18 12.91 3.58
N PRO A 234 -15.61 12.65 2.33
CA PRO A 234 -15.09 13.34 1.15
C PRO A 234 -15.10 14.87 1.25
N SER A 235 -16.15 15.47 1.83
CA SER A 235 -16.24 16.92 2.02
C SER A 235 -15.22 17.46 3.04
N GLU A 236 -14.84 16.66 4.03
CA GLU A 236 -13.90 17.05 5.08
C GLU A 236 -12.44 16.93 4.60
N VAL A 237 -12.18 16.06 3.62
CA VAL A 237 -10.87 15.94 2.96
C VAL A 237 -10.50 17.23 2.25
N GLU A 238 -11.46 17.90 1.60
CA GLU A 238 -11.21 19.21 0.97
C GLU A 238 -10.84 20.27 2.02
N ASP A 239 -11.57 20.35 3.13
CA ASP A 239 -11.34 21.33 4.20
C ASP A 239 -9.97 21.15 4.88
N LEU A 240 -9.49 19.90 4.97
CA LEU A 240 -8.25 19.54 5.66
C LEU A 240 -7.11 19.23 4.67
N TRP A 241 -7.33 19.48 3.38
CA TRP A 241 -6.42 19.15 2.29
C TRP A 241 -4.97 19.59 2.56
N PRO A 242 -4.68 20.85 2.98
CA PRO A 242 -3.29 21.30 3.16
C PRO A 242 -2.52 20.52 4.23
N PHE A 243 -3.22 19.93 5.21
CA PHE A 243 -2.62 19.18 6.33
C PHE A 243 -2.45 17.69 6.03
N LEU A 244 -3.20 17.16 5.06
CA LEU A 244 -3.10 15.77 4.62
C LEU A 244 -1.90 15.54 3.69
N LEU A 245 -1.50 16.56 2.92
CA LEU A 245 -0.46 16.42 1.90
C LEU A 245 0.96 16.22 2.45
N PRO A 246 1.41 16.92 3.50
CA PRO A 246 2.76 16.73 4.04
C PRO A 246 3.08 15.28 4.37
N PRO A 247 2.31 14.56 5.21
CA PRO A 247 2.66 13.17 5.54
C PRO A 247 2.63 12.23 4.32
N VAL A 248 1.71 12.43 3.38
CA VAL A 248 1.59 11.61 2.17
C VAL A 248 2.81 11.78 1.27
N LEU A 249 3.16 13.02 0.94
CA LEU A 249 4.27 13.32 0.04
C LEU A 249 5.62 13.00 0.66
N THR A 250 5.80 13.31 1.95
CA THR A 250 7.03 12.97 2.67
C THR A 250 7.32 11.47 2.61
N LEU A 251 6.31 10.62 2.82
CA LEU A 251 6.49 9.16 2.75
C LEU A 251 6.69 8.66 1.31
N LEU A 252 5.97 9.21 0.32
CA LEU A 252 6.13 8.81 -1.09
C LEU A 252 7.48 9.21 -1.69
N ASP A 253 8.00 10.38 -1.30
CA ASP A 253 9.24 10.94 -1.84
C ASP A 253 10.49 10.55 -1.04
N ASP A 254 10.32 9.81 0.06
CA ASP A 254 11.43 9.27 0.86
C ASP A 254 12.35 8.35 0.04
N TYR A 255 13.64 8.24 0.38
CA TYR A 255 14.56 7.38 -0.36
C TYR A 255 14.40 5.89 -0.03
N GLU A 256 13.87 5.54 1.14
CA GLU A 256 13.72 4.16 1.60
C GLU A 256 12.43 3.52 1.06
N ALA A 257 12.56 2.30 0.49
CA ALA A 257 11.41 1.60 -0.07
C ALA A 257 10.31 1.30 0.96
N LYS A 258 10.67 1.04 2.22
CA LYS A 258 9.72 0.82 3.33
C LYS A 258 8.80 2.03 3.55
N ASN A 259 9.33 3.23 3.53
CA ASN A 259 8.56 4.47 3.72
C ASN A 259 7.69 4.76 2.48
N LYS A 260 8.25 4.55 1.28
CA LYS A 260 7.48 4.63 0.03
C LYS A 260 6.28 3.70 0.03
N PHE A 261 6.44 2.48 0.53
CA PHE A 261 5.34 1.49 0.62
C PHE A 261 4.20 1.99 1.50
N VAL A 262 4.53 2.57 2.66
CA VAL A 262 3.55 3.21 3.55
C VAL A 262 2.90 4.41 2.86
N GLY A 263 3.68 5.26 2.18
CA GLY A 263 3.16 6.40 1.42
C GLY A 263 2.16 5.99 0.33
N VAL A 264 2.45 4.93 -0.42
CA VAL A 264 1.57 4.34 -1.43
C VAL A 264 0.26 3.85 -0.79
N SER A 265 0.35 3.14 0.33
CA SER A 265 -0.80 2.64 1.10
C SER A 265 -1.70 3.77 1.65
N ILE A 266 -1.11 4.88 2.08
CA ILE A 266 -1.84 6.08 2.51
C ILE A 266 -2.50 6.78 1.31
N LEU A 267 -1.76 6.92 0.20
CA LEU A 267 -2.29 7.54 -1.02
C LEU A 267 -3.52 6.80 -1.54
N ASP A 268 -3.53 5.46 -1.52
CA ASP A 268 -4.73 4.70 -1.91
C ASP A 268 -5.97 5.12 -1.12
N LYS A 269 -5.84 5.25 0.20
CA LYS A 269 -6.92 5.70 1.09
C LYS A 269 -7.31 7.14 0.89
N LEU A 270 -6.36 8.01 0.58
CA LEU A 270 -6.69 9.39 0.24
C LEU A 270 -7.48 9.46 -1.06
N LEU A 271 -7.09 8.68 -2.08
CA LEU A 271 -7.76 8.64 -3.38
C LEU A 271 -9.15 7.98 -3.33
N ASP A 272 -9.47 7.20 -2.30
CA ASP A 272 -10.85 6.71 -2.05
C ASP A 272 -11.81 7.87 -1.70
N LYS A 273 -11.28 8.99 -1.18
CA LYS A 273 -12.06 10.10 -0.63
C LYS A 273 -11.90 11.41 -1.39
N ALA A 274 -10.75 11.61 -2.05
CA ALA A 274 -10.46 12.81 -2.81
C ALA A 274 -11.26 12.85 -4.12
N ASP A 275 -11.91 13.97 -4.40
CA ASP A 275 -12.62 14.15 -5.65
C ASP A 275 -11.67 14.58 -6.78
N ALA A 276 -12.06 14.22 -8.00
CA ALA A 276 -11.30 14.57 -9.21
C ALA A 276 -11.14 16.08 -9.41
N SER A 277 -12.09 16.90 -8.93
CA SER A 277 -12.04 18.35 -9.10
C SER A 277 -11.02 19.00 -8.17
N LEU A 278 -10.88 18.50 -6.94
CA LEU A 278 -9.87 18.93 -5.98
C LEU A 278 -8.46 18.66 -6.50
N LEU A 279 -8.20 17.45 -7.00
CA LEU A 279 -6.90 17.10 -7.59
C LEU A 279 -6.52 18.04 -8.75
N ARG A 280 -7.47 18.32 -9.65
CA ARG A 280 -7.25 19.22 -10.80
C ARG A 280 -7.08 20.68 -10.40
N ARG A 281 -7.93 21.20 -9.51
CA ARG A 281 -7.92 22.62 -9.09
C ARG A 281 -6.70 22.95 -8.24
N THR A 282 -6.23 22.00 -7.43
CA THR A 282 -5.03 22.18 -6.61
C THR A 282 -3.75 21.87 -7.39
N GLY A 283 -3.83 21.10 -8.47
CA GLY A 283 -2.69 20.65 -9.26
C GLY A 283 -1.92 19.49 -8.63
N VAL A 284 -2.35 19.02 -7.45
CA VAL A 284 -1.62 18.02 -6.66
C VAL A 284 -1.59 16.66 -7.34
N GLY A 285 -2.54 16.33 -8.20
CA GLY A 285 -2.52 15.07 -8.96
C GLY A 285 -1.22 14.87 -9.73
N LYS A 286 -0.67 15.92 -10.35
CA LYS A 286 0.66 15.89 -11.01
C LYS A 286 1.83 15.73 -10.04
N VAL A 287 1.67 16.19 -8.80
CA VAL A 287 2.69 15.98 -7.76
C VAL A 287 2.70 14.52 -7.35
N PHE A 288 1.53 13.91 -7.11
CA PHE A 288 1.42 12.48 -6.83
C PHE A 288 1.93 11.61 -7.98
N GLU A 289 1.63 11.97 -9.24
CA GLU A 289 2.22 11.31 -10.41
C GLU A 289 3.75 11.33 -10.33
N LYS A 290 4.34 12.50 -10.04
CA LYS A 290 5.80 12.61 -9.96
C LYS A 290 6.39 11.81 -8.80
N SER A 291 5.75 11.79 -7.64
CA SER A 291 6.21 10.99 -6.51
C SER A 291 6.08 9.49 -6.81
N LEU A 292 5.03 9.06 -7.52
CA LEU A 292 4.88 7.67 -7.99
C LEU A 292 5.90 7.29 -9.06
N GLU A 293 6.30 8.20 -9.96
CA GLU A 293 7.45 7.97 -10.85
C GLU A 293 8.72 7.65 -10.05
N ASN A 294 8.98 8.40 -8.96
CA ASN A 294 10.11 8.11 -8.07
C ASN A 294 9.99 6.74 -7.38
N VAL A 295 8.76 6.30 -7.08
CA VAL A 295 8.49 4.94 -6.58
C VAL A 295 8.84 3.88 -7.63
N PHE A 296 8.46 4.07 -8.89
CA PHE A 296 8.78 3.14 -9.97
C PHE A 296 10.27 3.09 -10.33
N SER A 297 11.04 4.14 -10.01
CA SER A 297 12.50 4.14 -10.15
C SER A 297 13.23 3.45 -8.98
N ALA A 298 12.55 3.11 -7.88
CA ALA A 298 13.12 2.38 -6.75
C ALA A 298 13.21 0.88 -7.06
N LEU A 299 14.20 0.49 -7.87
CA LEU A 299 14.32 -0.86 -8.44
C LEU A 299 15.42 -1.74 -7.80
N SER A 300 16.18 -1.20 -6.85
CA SER A 300 17.35 -1.88 -6.28
C SER A 300 17.13 -2.44 -4.87
N ASP A 301 16.00 -2.14 -4.26
CA ASP A 301 15.66 -2.59 -2.90
C ASP A 301 14.98 -3.99 -2.93
N PRO A 302 15.23 -4.88 -1.97
CA PRO A 302 14.52 -6.16 -1.87
C PRO A 302 12.98 -6.05 -1.81
N LEU A 303 12.44 -4.94 -1.28
CA LEU A 303 11.01 -4.64 -1.24
C LEU A 303 10.46 -4.09 -2.56
N SER A 304 11.32 -3.79 -3.54
CA SER A 304 10.90 -3.17 -4.83
C SER A 304 9.75 -3.95 -5.50
N PRO A 305 9.78 -5.29 -5.65
CA PRO A 305 8.67 -6.00 -6.29
C PRO A 305 7.32 -5.76 -5.59
N SER A 306 7.28 -5.85 -4.26
CA SER A 306 6.09 -5.59 -3.47
C SER A 306 5.63 -4.14 -3.57
N LEU A 307 6.59 -3.19 -3.53
CA LEU A 307 6.32 -1.76 -3.67
C LEU A 307 5.71 -1.43 -5.04
N LEU A 308 6.28 -1.96 -6.12
CA LEU A 308 5.77 -1.77 -7.46
C LEU A 308 4.39 -2.42 -7.61
N ALA A 309 4.19 -3.62 -7.08
CA ALA A 309 2.90 -4.31 -7.13
C ALA A 309 1.78 -3.50 -6.45
N ALA A 310 2.09 -2.86 -5.32
CA ALA A 310 1.18 -1.95 -4.64
C ALA A 310 0.96 -0.64 -5.44
N ALA A 311 2.01 -0.04 -6.00
CA ALA A 311 1.96 1.27 -6.63
C ALA A 311 1.19 1.30 -7.97
N HIS A 312 1.30 0.25 -8.80
CA HIS A 312 0.65 0.21 -10.11
C HIS A 312 -0.86 0.45 -10.10
N PRO A 313 -1.70 -0.28 -9.33
CA PRO A 313 -3.14 -0.05 -9.30
C PRO A 313 -3.49 1.35 -8.80
N ILE A 314 -2.71 1.90 -7.87
CA ILE A 314 -2.93 3.23 -7.29
C ILE A 314 -2.58 4.33 -8.30
N ALA A 315 -1.50 4.16 -9.05
CA ALA A 315 -1.14 5.05 -10.15
C ALA A 315 -2.22 5.05 -11.24
N LEU A 316 -2.75 3.89 -11.61
CA LEU A 316 -3.85 3.80 -12.57
C LEU A 316 -5.14 4.43 -12.03
N LYS A 317 -5.46 4.23 -10.75
CA LYS A 317 -6.58 4.89 -10.04
C LYS A 317 -6.44 6.42 -10.10
N LEU A 318 -5.24 6.95 -9.82
CA LEU A 318 -4.94 8.38 -9.91
C LEU A 318 -5.15 8.93 -11.33
N VAL A 319 -4.66 8.23 -12.35
CA VAL A 319 -4.87 8.62 -13.76
C VAL A 319 -6.37 8.65 -14.09
N ASN A 320 -7.12 7.61 -13.71
CA ASN A 320 -8.56 7.54 -13.97
C ASN A 320 -9.36 8.61 -13.21
N LEU A 321 -8.93 9.03 -12.03
CA LEU A 321 -9.57 10.14 -11.30
C LEU A 321 -9.33 11.48 -12.01
N GLN A 322 -8.10 11.76 -12.44
CA GLN A 322 -7.77 13.02 -13.10
C GLN A 322 -8.35 13.11 -14.53
N HIS A 323 -8.30 11.97 -15.22
CA HIS A 323 -8.67 11.80 -16.63
C HIS A 323 -9.65 10.62 -16.77
N PRO A 324 -10.92 10.80 -16.38
CA PRO A 324 -11.90 9.73 -16.42
C PRO A 324 -12.13 9.23 -17.85
N PRO A 325 -12.41 7.93 -18.04
CA PRO A 325 -12.70 7.38 -19.35
C PRO A 325 -13.92 8.08 -19.96
N LEU A 326 -13.86 8.33 -21.27
CA LEU A 326 -14.97 8.94 -22.00
C LEU A 326 -16.24 8.12 -21.81
N SER A 327 -17.29 8.77 -21.27
CA SER A 327 -18.64 8.20 -21.31
C SER A 327 -19.16 8.27 -22.74
N SER A 328 -19.92 7.26 -23.16
CA SER A 328 -20.52 7.16 -24.51
C SER A 328 -21.36 8.36 -24.93
N SER A 329 -21.74 9.23 -23.99
CA SER A 329 -22.48 10.48 -24.17
C SER A 329 -21.63 11.73 -24.48
N SER A 330 -20.29 11.67 -24.39
CA SER A 330 -19.39 12.84 -24.52
C SER A 330 -18.37 12.67 -25.66
N ALA A 331 -18.83 12.34 -26.86
CA ALA A 331 -17.99 12.11 -28.04
C ALA A 331 -17.23 13.35 -28.60
N THR A 332 -17.32 14.51 -27.92
CA THR A 332 -16.76 15.78 -28.40
C THR A 332 -15.48 16.23 -27.68
N SER A 333 -15.07 15.60 -26.59
CA SER A 333 -13.83 15.94 -25.87
C SER A 333 -12.66 15.06 -26.33
N SER A 334 -11.54 15.68 -26.69
CA SER A 334 -10.29 14.99 -27.02
C SER A 334 -9.79 14.16 -25.83
N ASP A 335 -9.62 12.84 -26.03
CA ASP A 335 -9.05 11.91 -25.01
C ASP A 335 -7.53 12.03 -24.86
N GLN A 336 -6.92 13.02 -25.53
CA GLN A 336 -5.47 13.17 -25.60
C GLN A 336 -4.79 13.24 -24.20
N PRO A 337 -5.29 14.02 -23.22
CA PRO A 337 -4.64 14.09 -21.91
C PRO A 337 -4.63 12.74 -21.17
N ARG A 338 -5.72 11.96 -21.30
CA ARG A 338 -5.82 10.62 -20.71
C ARG A 338 -4.83 9.67 -21.37
N PHE A 339 -4.80 9.69 -22.71
CA PHE A 339 -3.86 8.89 -23.49
C PHE A 339 -2.41 9.21 -23.11
N ASP A 340 -2.04 10.48 -23.03
CA ASP A 340 -0.70 10.92 -22.65
C ASP A 340 -0.35 10.48 -21.21
N ALA A 341 -1.28 10.59 -20.25
CA ALA A 341 -1.07 10.15 -18.88
C ALA A 341 -0.84 8.64 -18.77
N LEU A 342 -1.64 7.83 -19.48
CA LEU A 342 -1.46 6.37 -19.52
C LEU A 342 -0.15 5.95 -20.21
N CYS A 343 0.23 6.68 -21.27
CA CYS A 343 1.50 6.49 -21.96
C CYS A 343 2.69 6.77 -21.03
N SER A 344 2.64 7.89 -20.29
CA SER A 344 3.65 8.25 -19.29
C SER A 344 3.73 7.20 -18.18
N LEU A 345 2.60 6.71 -17.67
CA LEU A 345 2.58 5.65 -16.66
C LEU A 345 3.22 4.35 -17.18
N LEU A 346 2.85 3.89 -18.38
CA LEU A 346 3.45 2.70 -18.99
C LEU A 346 4.98 2.85 -19.13
N VAL A 347 5.45 4.01 -19.57
CA VAL A 347 6.89 4.28 -19.73
C VAL A 347 7.58 4.30 -18.37
N ALA A 348 7.06 5.05 -17.41
CA ALA A 348 7.67 5.22 -16.09
C ALA A 348 7.67 3.95 -15.25
N SER A 349 6.67 3.08 -15.41
CA SER A 349 6.50 1.90 -14.55
C SER A 349 6.94 0.60 -15.21
N VAL A 350 6.52 0.34 -16.45
CA VAL A 350 6.81 -0.94 -17.14
C VAL A 350 8.10 -0.83 -17.95
N ALA A 351 8.17 0.13 -18.89
CA ALA A 351 9.33 0.23 -19.79
C ALA A 351 10.62 0.52 -19.01
N HIS A 352 10.56 1.40 -18.00
CA HIS A 352 11.68 1.70 -17.12
C HIS A 352 12.16 0.45 -16.35
N THR A 353 11.24 -0.34 -15.79
CA THR A 353 11.60 -1.59 -15.09
C THR A 353 12.34 -2.55 -16.02
N TRP A 354 11.86 -2.70 -17.27
CA TRP A 354 12.49 -3.58 -18.25
C TRP A 354 13.84 -3.05 -18.75
N GLU A 355 14.00 -1.73 -18.88
CA GLU A 355 15.25 -1.11 -19.30
C GLU A 355 16.38 -1.34 -18.26
N PHE A 356 16.06 -1.23 -16.97
CA PHE A 356 17.07 -1.24 -15.90
C PHE A 356 17.20 -2.57 -15.14
N LYS A 357 16.16 -3.42 -15.15
CA LYS A 357 16.11 -4.67 -14.37
C LYS A 357 15.48 -5.86 -15.12
N SER A 358 15.57 -5.91 -16.45
CA SER A 358 15.24 -7.13 -17.19
C SER A 358 16.01 -8.34 -16.64
N GLY A 359 15.36 -9.49 -16.57
CA GLY A 359 15.87 -10.75 -16.04
C GLY A 359 15.68 -10.93 -14.53
N ASN A 360 15.24 -9.90 -13.80
CA ASN A 360 14.82 -10.08 -12.40
C ASN A 360 13.40 -10.66 -12.35
N VAL A 361 13.28 -11.94 -12.03
CA VAL A 361 12.00 -12.69 -12.05
C VAL A 361 10.88 -11.99 -11.30
N ALA A 362 11.16 -11.42 -10.11
CA ALA A 362 10.14 -10.79 -9.29
C ALA A 362 9.67 -9.44 -9.88
N LEU A 363 10.60 -8.62 -10.37
CA LEU A 363 10.27 -7.34 -11.02
C LEU A 363 9.61 -7.56 -12.40
N GLU A 364 10.02 -8.58 -13.14
CA GLU A 364 9.39 -8.98 -14.40
C GLU A 364 7.96 -9.45 -14.18
N ALA A 365 7.72 -10.30 -13.18
CA ALA A 365 6.38 -10.76 -12.84
C ALA A 365 5.44 -9.58 -12.54
N VAL A 366 5.89 -8.64 -11.71
CA VAL A 366 5.10 -7.47 -11.30
C VAL A 366 4.84 -6.51 -12.46
N SER A 367 5.87 -6.20 -13.26
CA SER A 367 5.72 -5.30 -14.42
C SER A 367 4.86 -5.93 -15.53
N CYS A 368 4.94 -7.24 -15.76
CA CYS A 368 4.04 -7.96 -16.66
C CYS A 368 2.60 -7.93 -16.15
N ALA A 369 2.37 -8.20 -14.86
CA ALA A 369 1.04 -8.18 -14.26
C ALA A 369 0.40 -6.79 -14.36
N ALA A 370 1.18 -5.72 -14.20
CA ALA A 370 0.72 -4.35 -14.36
C ALA A 370 0.39 -3.96 -15.82
N LEU A 371 1.01 -4.62 -16.80
CA LEU A 371 0.85 -4.26 -18.20
C LEU A 371 -0.55 -4.54 -18.74
N ALA A 372 -1.19 -5.65 -18.32
CA ALA A 372 -2.54 -6.01 -18.78
C ALA A 372 -3.58 -4.89 -18.53
N PRO A 373 -3.79 -4.40 -17.29
CA PRO A 373 -4.75 -3.33 -17.03
C PRO A 373 -4.36 -2.00 -17.69
N LEU A 374 -3.07 -1.71 -17.88
CA LEU A 374 -2.61 -0.52 -18.60
C LEU A 374 -2.93 -0.57 -20.10
N VAL A 375 -2.66 -1.71 -20.73
CA VAL A 375 -2.97 -1.95 -22.15
C VAL A 375 -4.48 -1.91 -22.39
N ASP A 376 -5.27 -2.47 -21.47
CA ASP A 376 -6.73 -2.37 -21.52
C ASP A 376 -7.22 -0.95 -21.36
N ALA A 377 -6.64 -0.16 -20.45
CA ALA A 377 -6.99 1.24 -20.28
C ALA A 377 -6.62 2.10 -21.50
N LEU A 378 -5.50 1.79 -22.18
CA LEU A 378 -5.05 2.41 -23.43
C LEU A 378 -5.88 1.99 -24.64
N GLY A 379 -6.48 0.80 -24.61
CA GLY A 379 -7.20 0.24 -25.74
C GLY A 379 -6.34 0.17 -27.01
N PRO A 380 -6.88 0.51 -28.20
CA PRO A 380 -6.11 0.55 -29.46
C PRO A 380 -4.89 1.49 -29.43
N GLY A 381 -4.85 2.47 -28.51
CA GLY A 381 -3.69 3.33 -28.33
C GLY A 381 -2.42 2.56 -27.94
N SER A 382 -2.56 1.36 -27.37
CA SER A 382 -1.45 0.45 -27.04
C SER A 382 -0.64 0.00 -28.26
N ILE A 383 -1.18 0.12 -29.48
CA ILE A 383 -0.51 -0.24 -30.74
C ILE A 383 0.86 0.45 -30.89
N ARG A 384 1.01 1.67 -30.36
CA ARG A 384 2.27 2.43 -30.37
C ARG A 384 3.43 1.68 -29.72
N TYR A 385 3.13 0.79 -28.76
CA TYR A 385 4.12 0.09 -27.95
C TYR A 385 4.38 -1.36 -28.39
N LEU A 386 3.75 -1.85 -29.47
CA LEU A 386 3.91 -3.25 -29.90
C LEU A 386 5.37 -3.64 -30.18
N GLN A 387 6.17 -2.71 -30.71
CA GLN A 387 7.58 -2.96 -30.99
C GLN A 387 8.44 -3.16 -29.74
N LEU A 388 8.00 -2.64 -28.59
CA LEU A 388 8.64 -2.83 -27.30
C LEU A 388 8.04 -4.08 -26.60
N VAL A 389 6.72 -4.11 -26.52
CA VAL A 389 5.98 -5.06 -25.66
C VAL A 389 5.97 -6.47 -26.22
N VAL A 390 5.66 -6.65 -27.52
CA VAL A 390 5.52 -8.00 -28.07
C VAL A 390 6.85 -8.77 -28.04
N PRO A 391 7.99 -8.18 -28.47
CA PRO A 391 9.28 -8.85 -28.33
C PRO A 391 9.59 -9.27 -26.91
N HIS A 392 9.48 -8.34 -25.96
CA HIS A 392 9.85 -8.59 -24.57
C HIS A 392 8.99 -9.70 -23.95
N LEU A 393 7.66 -9.65 -24.09
CA LEU A 393 6.78 -10.69 -23.56
C LEU A 393 7.02 -12.06 -24.20
N CYS A 394 7.32 -12.12 -25.50
CA CYS A 394 7.67 -13.37 -26.16
C CYS A 394 9.00 -13.92 -25.62
N ASP A 395 9.99 -13.05 -25.40
CA ASP A 395 11.30 -13.44 -24.88
C ASP A 395 11.17 -13.99 -23.45
N VAL A 396 10.38 -13.32 -22.60
CA VAL A 396 10.03 -13.80 -21.25
C VAL A 396 9.38 -15.19 -21.30
N LEU A 397 8.38 -15.41 -22.20
CA LEU A 397 7.72 -16.71 -22.34
C LEU A 397 8.69 -17.84 -22.73
N THR A 398 9.79 -17.51 -23.40
CA THR A 398 10.83 -18.46 -23.81
C THR A 398 12.05 -18.48 -22.89
N ALA A 399 12.03 -17.72 -21.80
CA ALA A 399 13.20 -17.53 -20.93
C ALA A 399 13.39 -18.64 -19.89
N SER A 400 12.46 -19.60 -19.78
CA SER A 400 12.50 -20.64 -18.74
C SER A 400 13.82 -21.41 -18.75
N ASN A 401 14.35 -21.72 -19.96
CA ASN A 401 15.61 -22.42 -20.18
C ASN A 401 15.79 -23.68 -19.29
N GLY A 402 14.69 -24.36 -18.95
CA GLY A 402 14.68 -25.55 -18.08
C GLY A 402 14.73 -25.26 -16.56
N VAL A 403 14.69 -24.01 -16.13
CA VAL A 403 14.65 -23.60 -14.72
C VAL A 403 13.23 -23.23 -14.30
N TRP A 404 12.62 -24.11 -13.50
CA TRP A 404 11.23 -23.98 -13.06
C TRP A 404 11.14 -23.78 -11.54
N SER A 405 10.53 -22.67 -11.14
CA SER A 405 10.11 -22.37 -9.76
C SER A 405 8.67 -21.83 -9.76
N ILE A 406 8.08 -21.66 -8.58
CA ILE A 406 6.74 -21.05 -8.45
C ILE A 406 6.79 -19.61 -8.99
N GLU A 407 7.85 -18.88 -8.68
CA GLU A 407 8.06 -17.50 -9.10
C GLU A 407 8.23 -17.39 -10.62
N SER A 408 8.99 -18.29 -11.26
CA SER A 408 9.12 -18.27 -12.71
C SER A 408 7.81 -18.66 -13.41
N ALA A 409 7.05 -19.62 -12.87
CA ALA A 409 5.72 -19.95 -13.38
C ALA A 409 4.75 -18.76 -13.29
N HIS A 410 4.71 -18.04 -12.16
CA HIS A 410 3.90 -16.82 -12.00
C HIS A 410 4.33 -15.71 -12.97
N MET A 411 5.63 -15.52 -13.16
CA MET A 411 6.17 -14.55 -14.13
C MET A 411 5.70 -14.85 -15.56
N LEU A 412 5.84 -16.10 -16.01
CA LEU A 412 5.38 -16.55 -17.32
C LEU A 412 3.87 -16.39 -17.46
N GLY A 413 3.10 -16.69 -16.40
CA GLY A 413 1.65 -16.52 -16.37
C GLY A 413 1.24 -15.05 -16.51
N ALA A 414 1.91 -14.15 -15.79
CA ALA A 414 1.71 -12.72 -15.91
C ALA A 414 2.04 -12.21 -17.32
N ALA A 415 3.15 -12.68 -17.92
CA ALA A 415 3.52 -12.35 -19.29
C ALA A 415 2.48 -12.83 -20.31
N ALA A 416 1.94 -14.05 -20.15
CA ALA A 416 0.88 -14.58 -21.01
C ALA A 416 -0.42 -13.75 -20.90
N GLN A 417 -0.84 -13.34 -19.70
CA GLN A 417 -2.02 -12.49 -19.52
C GLN A 417 -1.83 -11.08 -20.10
N ALA A 418 -0.64 -10.51 -19.94
CA ALA A 418 -0.28 -9.25 -20.61
C ALA A 418 -0.34 -9.41 -22.14
N LEU A 419 0.21 -10.50 -22.67
CA LEU A 419 0.23 -10.76 -24.12
C LEU A 419 -1.18 -10.95 -24.68
N ARG A 420 -2.07 -11.61 -23.94
CA ARG A 420 -3.50 -11.71 -24.28
C ARG A 420 -4.13 -10.32 -24.41
N SER A 421 -3.89 -9.44 -23.44
CA SER A 421 -4.41 -8.07 -23.45
C SER A 421 -3.85 -7.27 -24.63
N VAL A 422 -2.57 -7.45 -24.97
CA VAL A 422 -1.92 -6.86 -26.14
C VAL A 422 -2.54 -7.36 -27.44
N VAL A 423 -2.81 -8.67 -27.56
CA VAL A 423 -3.48 -9.24 -28.74
C VAL A 423 -4.87 -8.66 -28.89
N ARG A 424 -5.66 -8.61 -27.81
CA ARG A 424 -7.02 -8.08 -27.81
C ARG A 424 -7.11 -6.62 -28.25
N ASN A 425 -6.25 -5.77 -27.71
CA ASN A 425 -6.29 -4.33 -27.97
C ASN A 425 -5.53 -3.94 -29.24
N GLY A 426 -4.55 -4.76 -29.66
CA GLY A 426 -3.72 -4.56 -30.84
C GLY A 426 -4.21 -5.28 -32.10
N ARG A 427 -5.40 -5.91 -32.10
CA ARG A 427 -5.91 -6.80 -33.17
C ARG A 427 -5.59 -6.33 -34.60
N ALA A 428 -5.81 -5.05 -34.90
CA ALA A 428 -5.59 -4.47 -36.23
C ALA A 428 -4.13 -4.50 -36.72
N ARG A 429 -3.14 -4.71 -35.85
CA ARG A 429 -1.71 -4.66 -36.15
C ARG A 429 -0.94 -5.90 -35.71
N ILE A 430 -1.56 -6.82 -34.96
CA ILE A 430 -0.95 -8.10 -34.59
C ILE A 430 -0.85 -9.04 -35.80
N GLY A 431 -1.91 -9.08 -36.62
CA GLY A 431 -1.96 -9.92 -37.81
C GLY A 431 -0.81 -9.64 -38.78
N GLY A 432 -0.17 -10.72 -39.27
CA GLY A 432 0.96 -10.64 -40.20
C GLY A 432 2.32 -10.51 -39.52
N ARG A 433 2.62 -9.38 -38.86
CA ARG A 433 3.98 -9.12 -38.33
C ARG A 433 4.27 -9.87 -37.03
N TRP A 434 3.32 -9.89 -36.10
CA TRP A 434 3.57 -10.32 -34.72
C TRP A 434 3.00 -11.69 -34.43
N GLU A 435 1.91 -12.06 -35.11
CA GLU A 435 1.20 -13.32 -34.93
C GLU A 435 2.12 -14.55 -34.87
N GLY A 436 3.01 -14.72 -35.85
CA GLY A 436 3.91 -15.88 -35.88
C GLY A 436 4.85 -15.94 -34.68
N ARG A 437 5.37 -14.80 -34.21
CA ARG A 437 6.23 -14.74 -33.01
C ARG A 437 5.45 -15.08 -31.74
N VAL A 438 4.23 -14.55 -31.61
CA VAL A 438 3.36 -14.83 -30.47
C VAL A 438 3.01 -16.32 -30.41
N VAL A 439 2.58 -16.90 -31.52
CA VAL A 439 2.22 -18.33 -31.60
C VAL A 439 3.43 -19.21 -31.28
N ALA A 440 4.61 -18.88 -31.82
CA ALA A 440 5.84 -19.63 -31.55
C ALA A 440 6.23 -19.59 -30.07
N ALA A 441 6.24 -18.39 -29.45
CA ALA A 441 6.61 -18.25 -28.04
C ALA A 441 5.61 -18.95 -27.09
N VAL A 442 4.31 -18.80 -27.35
CA VAL A 442 3.26 -19.48 -26.57
C VAL A 442 3.36 -20.99 -26.73
N GLY A 443 3.55 -21.48 -27.96
CA GLY A 443 3.72 -22.90 -28.25
C GLY A 443 4.98 -23.49 -27.60
N GLN A 444 6.09 -22.76 -27.62
CA GLN A 444 7.33 -23.18 -26.95
C GLN A 444 7.14 -23.27 -25.44
N CYS A 445 6.62 -22.21 -24.80
CA CYS A 445 6.35 -22.21 -23.35
C CYS A 445 5.39 -23.34 -22.96
N TRP A 446 4.39 -23.62 -23.80
CA TRP A 446 3.46 -24.74 -23.63
C TRP A 446 4.14 -26.11 -23.64
N VAL A 447 5.04 -26.33 -24.61
CA VAL A 447 5.81 -27.57 -24.69
C VAL A 447 6.72 -27.71 -23.48
N GLU A 448 7.44 -26.65 -23.11
CA GLU A 448 8.33 -26.65 -21.95
C GLU A 448 7.55 -26.95 -20.64
N VAL A 449 6.42 -26.29 -20.38
CA VAL A 449 5.64 -26.54 -19.16
C VAL A 449 5.05 -27.96 -19.09
N SER A 450 4.77 -28.58 -20.26
CA SER A 450 4.15 -29.91 -20.36
C SER A 450 5.17 -31.05 -20.33
N GLU A 451 6.33 -30.83 -20.96
CA GLU A 451 7.30 -31.88 -21.26
C GLU A 451 8.56 -31.83 -20.43
N ASP A 452 8.96 -30.65 -19.95
CA ASP A 452 10.19 -30.48 -19.18
C ASP A 452 10.13 -31.23 -17.83
N ASP A 453 11.18 -31.99 -17.53
CA ASP A 453 11.26 -32.80 -16.32
C ASP A 453 11.27 -31.93 -15.04
N ALA A 454 11.85 -30.73 -15.08
CA ALA A 454 11.84 -29.79 -13.96
C ALA A 454 10.44 -29.22 -13.71
N ALA A 455 9.69 -28.89 -14.77
CA ALA A 455 8.28 -28.47 -14.65
C ALA A 455 7.42 -29.60 -14.05
N ARG A 456 7.62 -30.85 -14.51
CA ARG A 456 6.92 -32.03 -13.97
C ARG A 456 7.29 -32.32 -12.52
N LYS A 457 8.55 -32.11 -12.13
CA LYS A 457 8.99 -32.22 -10.73
C LYS A 457 8.30 -31.16 -9.87
N LEU A 458 8.28 -29.90 -10.30
CA LEU A 458 7.61 -28.81 -9.58
C LEU A 458 6.12 -29.11 -9.37
N ARG A 459 5.43 -29.59 -10.42
CA ARG A 459 4.02 -29.99 -10.37
C ARG A 459 3.73 -31.06 -9.31
N ARG A 460 4.65 -32.01 -9.11
CA ARG A 460 4.48 -33.11 -8.15
C ARG A 460 5.00 -32.77 -6.75
N ALA A 461 5.91 -31.82 -6.64
CA ALA A 461 6.61 -31.49 -5.40
C ALA A 461 5.74 -30.70 -4.41
N SER A 462 4.82 -29.86 -4.89
CA SER A 462 3.97 -29.05 -4.03
C SER A 462 2.64 -28.69 -4.70
N GLU A 463 1.61 -28.47 -3.88
CA GLU A 463 0.32 -27.97 -4.34
C GLU A 463 0.44 -26.57 -4.96
N GLY A 464 1.27 -25.69 -4.38
CA GLY A 464 1.54 -24.36 -4.94
C GLY A 464 2.19 -24.42 -6.33
N GLY A 465 3.14 -25.34 -6.54
CA GLY A 465 3.73 -25.59 -7.86
C GLY A 465 2.73 -26.13 -8.87
N ARG A 466 1.81 -27.01 -8.45
CA ARG A 466 0.73 -27.50 -9.31
C ARG A 466 -0.19 -26.37 -9.76
N VAL A 467 -0.70 -25.57 -8.82
CA VAL A 467 -1.59 -24.44 -9.09
C VAL A 467 -0.93 -23.42 -10.02
N ALA A 468 0.31 -23.01 -9.73
CA ALA A 468 1.03 -22.03 -10.54
C ALA A 468 1.18 -22.46 -12.01
N LEU A 469 1.45 -23.75 -12.26
CA LEU A 469 1.58 -24.28 -13.62
C LEU A 469 0.22 -24.41 -14.33
N GLU A 470 -0.84 -24.76 -13.61
CA GLU A 470 -2.20 -24.81 -14.15
C GLU A 470 -2.70 -23.41 -14.55
N GLU A 471 -2.42 -22.39 -13.73
CA GLU A 471 -2.72 -20.99 -14.04
C GLU A 471 -1.96 -20.50 -15.27
N LEU A 472 -0.68 -20.86 -15.39
CA LEU A 472 0.12 -20.58 -16.60
C LEU A 472 -0.49 -21.26 -17.84
N GLU A 473 -0.80 -22.56 -17.77
CA GLU A 473 -1.42 -23.28 -18.88
C GLU A 473 -2.74 -22.61 -19.33
N GLU A 474 -3.60 -22.22 -18.39
CA GLU A 474 -4.84 -21.52 -18.70
C GLU A 474 -4.58 -20.14 -19.33
N ALA A 475 -3.59 -19.40 -18.85
CA ALA A 475 -3.17 -18.13 -19.44
C ALA A 475 -2.70 -18.30 -20.89
N LEU A 476 -1.88 -19.32 -21.18
CA LEU A 476 -1.41 -19.64 -22.55
C LEU A 476 -2.57 -19.99 -23.48
N ARG A 477 -3.49 -20.87 -23.01
CA ARG A 477 -4.72 -21.20 -23.77
C ARG A 477 -5.57 -19.95 -24.03
N ALA A 478 -5.65 -19.03 -23.09
CA ALA A 478 -6.40 -17.80 -23.24
C ALA A 478 -5.80 -16.87 -24.33
N VAL A 479 -4.47 -16.83 -24.48
CA VAL A 479 -3.81 -16.12 -25.60
C VAL A 479 -4.21 -16.73 -26.94
N VAL A 480 -4.17 -18.05 -27.06
CA VAL A 480 -4.55 -18.77 -28.30
C VAL A 480 -6.02 -18.54 -28.66
N ARG A 481 -6.92 -18.59 -27.67
CA ARG A 481 -8.35 -18.23 -27.85
C ARG A 481 -8.52 -16.81 -28.36
N GLU A 482 -7.76 -15.86 -27.81
CA GLU A 482 -7.82 -14.46 -28.22
C GLU A 482 -7.38 -14.29 -29.69
N LEU A 483 -6.29 -14.95 -30.09
CA LEU A 483 -5.81 -14.97 -31.48
C LEU A 483 -6.83 -15.61 -32.44
N GLY A 484 -7.47 -16.71 -32.03
CA GLY A 484 -8.52 -17.38 -32.81
C GLY A 484 -9.76 -16.51 -32.99
N SER A 485 -10.26 -15.90 -31.90
CA SER A 485 -11.40 -14.97 -31.95
C SER A 485 -11.12 -13.69 -32.75
N SER A 486 -9.85 -13.39 -32.98
CA SER A 486 -9.40 -12.26 -33.80
C SER A 486 -9.32 -12.59 -35.30
N GLY A 487 -9.61 -13.84 -35.69
CA GLY A 487 -9.46 -14.30 -37.06
C GLY A 487 -8.00 -14.30 -37.55
N LEU A 488 -7.05 -14.25 -36.61
CA LEU A 488 -5.61 -14.23 -36.89
C LEU A 488 -5.14 -15.66 -37.19
N LEU A 489 -5.54 -16.64 -36.37
CA LEU A 489 -5.33 -18.06 -36.64
C LEU A 489 -6.26 -18.53 -37.77
N LYS A 490 -5.90 -18.26 -39.02
CA LYS A 490 -6.54 -18.92 -40.16
C LYS A 490 -5.94 -20.32 -40.31
N PRO A 491 -6.76 -21.37 -40.53
CA PRO A 491 -6.26 -22.67 -40.93
C PRO A 491 -5.77 -22.58 -42.39
N SER A 492 -4.60 -21.96 -42.60
CA SER A 492 -3.87 -22.11 -43.86
C SER A 492 -3.18 -23.47 -43.84
N SER A 493 -3.12 -24.12 -45.01
CA SER A 493 -2.60 -25.47 -45.32
C SER A 493 -1.21 -25.85 -44.76
N SER A 494 -0.50 -24.92 -44.12
CA SER A 494 0.74 -25.12 -43.36
C SER A 494 0.52 -25.61 -41.91
N SER A 495 -0.72 -25.54 -41.40
CA SER A 495 -1.08 -25.97 -40.04
C SER A 495 -1.18 -27.49 -39.87
N SER A 496 -1.03 -28.28 -40.93
CA SER A 496 -1.12 -29.74 -40.90
C SER A 496 0.05 -30.45 -40.21
N HIS A 497 1.21 -29.79 -40.04
CA HIS A 497 2.38 -30.37 -39.37
C HIS A 497 2.52 -29.95 -37.89
N VAL A 498 2.15 -28.72 -37.54
CA VAL A 498 2.15 -28.24 -36.14
C VAL A 498 1.08 -28.96 -35.31
N LEU A 499 -0.01 -29.39 -35.94
CA LEU A 499 -1.08 -30.19 -35.34
C LEU A 499 -0.77 -31.70 -35.26
N GLN A 500 0.48 -32.14 -35.55
CA GLN A 500 0.88 -33.54 -35.36
C GLN A 500 1.52 -33.79 -34.00
N ASP A 501 1.97 -32.74 -33.31
CA ASP A 501 2.51 -32.85 -31.96
C ASP A 501 1.34 -32.95 -30.95
N PRO A 502 1.24 -34.04 -30.17
CA PRO A 502 0.16 -34.23 -29.21
C PRO A 502 0.17 -33.19 -28.09
N ALA A 503 1.33 -32.64 -27.70
CA ALA A 503 1.42 -31.58 -26.72
C ALA A 503 0.79 -30.30 -27.26
N LEU A 504 1.14 -29.90 -28.50
CA LEU A 504 0.55 -28.71 -29.13
C LEU A 504 -0.94 -28.89 -29.43
N LEU A 505 -1.40 -30.10 -29.77
CA LEU A 505 -2.84 -30.37 -29.92
C LEU A 505 -3.64 -30.04 -28.65
N ALA A 506 -3.08 -30.29 -27.46
CA ALA A 506 -3.74 -29.98 -26.19
C ALA A 506 -3.89 -28.47 -25.94
N LEU A 507 -2.99 -27.65 -26.47
CA LEU A 507 -3.07 -26.18 -26.39
C LEU A 507 -4.22 -25.61 -27.23
N PHE A 508 -4.48 -26.19 -28.41
CA PHE A 508 -5.55 -25.76 -29.32
C PHE A 508 -6.90 -26.44 -29.06
N SER A 509 -6.93 -27.46 -28.19
CA SER A 509 -8.16 -28.19 -27.87
C SER A 509 -9.08 -27.39 -26.94
N PRO A 510 -10.41 -27.44 -27.13
CA PRO A 510 -11.34 -26.87 -26.17
C PRO A 510 -11.22 -27.62 -24.84
N VAL A 511 -11.09 -26.89 -23.73
CA VAL A 511 -11.11 -27.47 -22.38
C VAL A 511 -12.46 -28.17 -22.19
N ALA A 512 -12.45 -29.48 -21.94
CA ALA A 512 -13.67 -30.20 -21.58
C ALA A 512 -14.23 -29.57 -20.30
N ALA A 513 -15.45 -29.04 -20.36
CA ALA A 513 -16.14 -28.51 -19.20
C ALA A 513 -16.33 -29.65 -18.19
N SER A 514 -15.60 -29.58 -17.07
CA SER A 514 -15.79 -30.44 -15.89
C SER A 514 -16.61 -29.71 -14.84
#